data_AF-A0A6P2FEC1-F1
#
_entry.id   AF-A0A6P2FEC1-F1
#
_cell.length_a   1.000
_cell.length_b   1.000
_cell.length_c   1.000
_cell.angle_alpha   90.00
_cell.angle_beta   90.00
_cell.angle_gamma   90.00
#
_symmetry.space_group_name_H-M   'P 1'
#
loop_
_entity.id
_entity.type
_entity.pdbx_description
1 polymer ?
#
loop_
_entity_poly.entity_id
_entity_poly.type
_entity_poly.pdbx_seq_one_letter_code
_entity_poly.pdbx_strand_id
1 'polypeptide(L)'
;MHYQQHPLSAAFPSMSEAEYAALIDSITNIGVQNPITIFEGMVLDGWNRYRAATELGHECPEVLLGDVDPRDFVLAQNSARRNLTASQRALAAATCYQWKPVGNPLFGNISELPAQGAVAAAAKVSDRTLRHAKHVVDHGVDEVKEAVRSGAMPVDVAAEISRLPTEQQAAAVASPKTRKARIHGKPKKGPMADALRTALIAAAAKDEAAEAALKIAALETEVFALRDQLAEVQGDLAAAVRVLDASDQTAAALAEAKASRDMVRSLKDRQNSMQSQIADLTRQVKSWKKKAEATA
;
A
#
# COMPACT_ATOMS: atom_id res chain seq x y z
N MET A 1 7.18 7.53 24.97
CA MET A 1 5.79 7.89 25.33
C MET A 1 4.87 7.33 24.26
N HIS A 2 3.69 6.81 24.62
CA HIS A 2 2.71 6.32 23.65
C HIS A 2 1.59 7.34 23.49
N TYR A 3 1.52 8.00 22.34
CA TYR A 3 0.48 8.99 22.03
C TYR A 3 -0.71 8.32 21.36
N GLN A 4 -1.90 8.88 21.59
CA GLN A 4 -3.13 8.45 20.92
C GLN A 4 -3.45 9.38 19.74
N GLN A 5 -4.19 8.87 18.75
CA GLN A 5 -4.65 9.67 17.63
C GLN A 5 -5.76 10.63 18.09
N HIS A 6 -5.62 11.91 17.78
CA HIS A 6 -6.68 12.88 18.09
C HIS A 6 -7.92 12.65 17.21
N PRO A 7 -9.16 12.79 17.72
CA PRO A 7 -10.38 12.59 16.94
C PRO A 7 -10.47 13.43 15.65
N LEU A 8 -9.93 14.67 15.68
CA LEU A 8 -9.84 15.52 14.49
C LEU A 8 -8.94 14.91 13.40
N SER A 9 -7.86 14.23 13.80
CA SER A 9 -6.97 13.53 12.88
C SER A 9 -7.65 12.31 12.26
N ALA A 10 -8.43 11.58 13.08
CA ALA A 10 -9.17 10.39 12.65
C ALA A 10 -10.34 10.68 11.69
N ALA A 11 -10.78 11.94 11.57
CA ALA A 11 -11.83 12.33 10.64
C ALA A 11 -11.44 12.16 9.16
N PHE A 12 -10.13 12.12 8.87
CA PHE A 12 -9.58 11.98 7.53
C PHE A 12 -9.29 10.50 7.22
N PRO A 13 -9.41 10.07 5.95
CA PRO A 13 -9.02 8.72 5.56
C PRO A 13 -7.52 8.50 5.84
N SER A 14 -7.20 7.28 6.27
CA SER A 14 -5.82 6.85 6.41
C SER A 14 -5.14 6.74 5.05
N MET A 15 -3.82 6.87 5.05
CA MET A 15 -2.97 6.67 3.87
C MET A 15 -3.06 5.20 3.40
N SER A 16 -2.97 4.96 2.09
CA SER A 16 -2.99 3.60 1.55
C SER A 16 -1.80 2.77 2.04
N GLU A 17 -1.92 1.45 2.03
CA GLU A 17 -0.83 0.55 2.45
C GLU A 17 0.46 0.78 1.64
N ALA A 18 0.34 1.01 0.33
CA ALA A 18 1.48 1.30 -0.55
C ALA A 18 2.18 2.62 -0.20
N GLU A 19 1.41 3.69 0.05
CA GLU A 19 1.97 4.98 0.49
C GLU A 19 2.58 4.88 1.90
N TYR A 20 2.00 4.06 2.79
CA TYR A 20 2.55 3.82 4.12
C TYR A 20 3.87 3.04 4.07
N ALA A 21 3.98 2.03 3.21
CA ALA A 21 5.24 1.32 2.98
C ALA A 21 6.33 2.27 2.47
N ALA A 22 6.01 3.12 1.49
CA ALA A 22 6.95 4.15 1.00
C ALA A 22 7.35 5.15 2.10
N LEU A 23 6.45 5.47 3.04
CA LEU A 23 6.76 6.30 4.20
C LEU A 23 7.73 5.61 5.16
N ILE A 24 7.55 4.30 5.43
CA ILE A 24 8.46 3.51 6.26
C ILE A 24 9.85 3.48 5.63
N ASP A 25 9.95 3.22 4.33
CA ASP A 25 11.23 3.20 3.62
C ASP A 25 11.92 4.58 3.70
N SER A 26 11.16 5.66 3.52
CA SER A 26 11.69 7.02 3.64
C SER A 26 12.21 7.30 5.06
N ILE A 27 11.47 6.89 6.10
CA ILE A 27 11.88 7.12 7.49
C ILE A 27 13.09 6.25 7.85
N THR A 28 13.18 5.04 7.33
CA THR A 28 14.35 4.16 7.54
C THR A 28 15.62 4.78 6.97
N ASN A 29 15.52 5.41 5.79
CA ASN A 29 16.68 5.97 5.09
C ASN A 29 17.11 7.37 5.60
N ILE A 30 16.14 8.25 5.90
CA ILE A 30 16.40 9.68 6.15
C ILE A 30 15.85 10.16 7.50
N GLY A 31 15.12 9.30 8.23
CA GLY A 31 14.46 9.65 9.49
C GLY A 31 13.19 10.50 9.31
N VAL A 32 12.60 10.91 10.43
CA VAL A 32 11.42 11.78 10.44
C VAL A 32 11.83 13.22 10.19
N GLN A 33 11.57 13.72 8.99
CA GLN A 33 11.93 15.08 8.60
C GLN A 33 10.92 16.14 9.06
N ASN A 34 9.63 15.80 9.06
CA ASN A 34 8.57 16.73 9.46
C ASN A 34 8.03 16.35 10.85
N PRO A 35 8.02 17.29 11.81
CA PRO A 35 7.55 17.01 13.16
C PRO A 35 6.08 16.59 13.19
N ILE A 36 5.71 15.91 14.27
CA ILE A 36 4.31 15.64 14.63
C ILE A 36 3.76 16.82 15.42
N THR A 37 2.49 17.16 15.18
CA THR A 37 1.81 18.21 15.92
C THR A 37 1.01 17.59 17.05
N ILE A 38 1.24 18.04 18.29
CA ILE A 38 0.59 17.54 19.50
C ILE A 38 -0.42 18.56 20.01
N PHE A 39 -1.60 18.07 20.39
CA PHE A 39 -2.68 18.84 20.99
C PHE A 39 -3.37 18.00 22.07
N GLU A 40 -3.58 18.56 23.26
CA GLU A 40 -4.20 17.85 24.40
C GLU A 40 -3.54 16.49 24.75
N GLY A 41 -2.23 16.36 24.52
CA GLY A 41 -1.49 15.10 24.75
C GLY A 41 -1.76 14.02 23.69
N MET A 42 -2.40 14.37 22.57
CA MET A 42 -2.70 13.49 21.44
C MET A 42 -2.07 14.02 20.15
N VAL A 43 -1.88 13.14 19.16
CA VAL A 43 -1.34 13.53 17.85
C VAL A 43 -2.44 14.13 16.99
N LEU A 44 -2.30 15.42 16.67
CA LEU A 44 -3.21 16.19 15.83
C LEU A 44 -2.89 16.04 14.34
N ASP A 45 -1.62 16.15 13.96
CA ASP A 45 -1.12 15.86 12.61
C ASP A 45 0.11 14.94 12.66
N GLY A 46 0.24 14.09 11.63
CA GLY A 46 1.38 13.20 11.47
C GLY A 46 1.21 11.84 12.14
N TRP A 47 -0.02 11.37 12.36
CA TRP A 47 -0.28 10.05 12.96
C TRP A 47 0.47 8.90 12.27
N ASN A 48 0.48 8.85 10.94
CA ASN A 48 1.22 7.82 10.21
C ASN A 48 2.74 7.94 10.39
N ARG A 49 3.27 9.17 10.53
CA ARG A 49 4.69 9.40 10.84
C ARG A 49 5.03 8.92 12.24
N TYR A 50 4.17 9.23 13.22
CA TYR A 50 4.31 8.77 14.59
C TYR A 50 4.29 7.23 14.68
N ARG A 51 3.33 6.59 14.00
CA ARG A 51 3.23 5.13 13.94
C ARG A 51 4.49 4.49 13.33
N ALA A 52 4.90 4.95 12.16
CA ALA A 52 6.09 4.42 11.48
C ALA A 52 7.37 4.65 12.29
N ALA A 53 7.54 5.84 12.90
CA ALA A 53 8.69 6.13 13.74
C ALA A 53 8.73 5.25 15.00
N THR A 54 7.57 5.02 15.63
CA THR A 54 7.45 4.18 16.82
C THR A 54 7.74 2.71 16.49
N GLU A 55 7.27 2.24 15.34
CA GLU A 55 7.51 0.88 14.84
C GLU A 55 9.00 0.61 14.54
N LEU A 56 9.70 1.62 14.00
CA LEU A 56 11.12 1.57 13.69
C LEU A 56 12.03 1.93 14.89
N GLY A 57 11.47 2.40 16.00
CA GLY A 57 12.25 2.85 17.16
C GLY A 57 13.02 4.16 16.95
N HIS A 58 12.61 4.99 15.99
CA HIS A 58 13.23 6.30 15.73
C HIS A 58 12.63 7.40 16.62
N GLU A 59 13.44 8.40 16.96
CA GLU A 59 12.96 9.62 17.60
C GLU A 59 12.07 10.42 16.64
N CYS A 60 10.93 10.90 17.14
CA CYS A 60 9.96 11.66 16.37
C CYS A 60 9.94 13.11 16.89
N PRO A 61 10.40 14.09 16.10
CA PRO A 61 10.34 15.49 16.50
C PRO A 61 8.89 15.92 16.75
N GLU A 62 8.64 16.62 17.86
CA GLU A 62 7.32 17.00 18.31
C GLU A 62 7.18 18.52 18.45
N VAL A 63 6.03 19.04 18.01
CA VAL A 63 5.68 20.47 18.07
C VAL A 63 4.30 20.60 18.68
N LEU A 64 4.16 21.40 19.73
CA LEU A 64 2.87 21.73 20.32
C LEU A 64 2.09 22.67 19.39
N LEU A 65 0.79 22.46 19.25
CA LEU A 65 -0.07 23.41 18.54
C LEU A 65 -0.01 24.77 19.26
N GLY A 66 0.22 25.83 18.49
CA GLY A 66 0.20 27.20 18.99
C GLY A 66 -1.23 27.74 19.18
N ASP A 67 -1.39 29.05 19.07
CA ASP A 67 -2.66 29.77 19.29
C ASP A 67 -3.59 29.76 18.05
N VAL A 68 -3.74 28.59 17.41
CA VAL A 68 -4.57 28.40 16.21
C VAL A 68 -5.70 27.44 16.53
N ASP A 69 -6.89 27.66 15.95
CA ASP A 69 -7.99 26.70 16.09
C ASP A 69 -7.54 25.33 15.53
N PRO A 70 -7.56 24.25 16.35
CA PRO A 70 -7.15 22.92 15.92
C PRO A 70 -7.99 22.39 14.74
N ARG A 71 -9.26 22.80 14.62
CA ARG A 71 -10.14 22.37 13.53
C ARG A 71 -9.66 22.97 12.20
N ASP A 72 -9.36 24.26 12.21
CA ASP A 72 -8.88 24.98 11.03
C ASP A 72 -7.46 24.52 10.65
N PHE A 73 -6.60 24.26 11.64
CA PHE A 73 -5.27 23.72 11.42
C PHE A 73 -5.33 22.36 10.69
N VAL A 74 -6.12 21.41 11.21
CA VAL A 74 -6.23 20.08 10.61
C VAL A 74 -6.86 20.17 9.22
N LEU A 75 -7.86 21.03 9.02
CA LEU A 75 -8.46 21.24 7.70
C LEU A 75 -7.47 21.86 6.72
N ALA A 76 -6.68 22.85 7.11
CA ALA A 76 -5.67 23.46 6.24
C ALA A 76 -4.59 22.44 5.85
N GLN A 77 -4.09 21.68 6.83
CA GLN A 77 -3.02 20.71 6.65
C GLN A 77 -3.43 19.52 5.77
N ASN A 78 -4.71 19.11 5.84
CA ASN A 78 -5.23 17.99 5.06
C ASN A 78 -5.94 18.41 3.76
N SER A 79 -6.50 19.62 3.67
CA SER A 79 -7.12 20.12 2.42
C SER A 79 -6.11 20.37 1.30
N ALA A 80 -4.84 20.60 1.65
CA ALA A 80 -3.74 20.72 0.69
C ALA A 80 -3.24 19.35 0.20
N ARG A 81 -3.53 18.25 0.91
CA ARG A 81 -3.17 16.89 0.48
C ARG A 81 -4.07 16.55 -0.70
N ARG A 82 -3.47 16.54 -1.89
CA ARG A 82 -4.10 16.53 -3.23
C ARG A 82 -4.97 15.29 -3.55
N ASN A 83 -5.22 14.42 -2.58
CA ASN A 83 -5.82 13.11 -2.76
C ASN A 83 -7.26 13.00 -2.23
N LEU A 84 -7.83 14.07 -1.63
CA LEU A 84 -9.19 14.04 -1.10
C LEU A 84 -10.21 14.59 -2.10
N THR A 85 -11.23 13.78 -2.42
CA THR A 85 -12.40 14.20 -3.20
C THR A 85 -13.21 15.28 -2.45
N ALA A 86 -14.01 16.06 -3.19
CA ALA A 86 -14.87 17.07 -2.58
C ALA A 86 -15.85 16.47 -1.54
N SER A 87 -16.30 15.24 -1.78
CA SER A 87 -17.13 14.45 -0.85
C SER A 87 -16.40 14.17 0.47
N GLN A 88 -15.16 13.64 0.40
CA GLN A 88 -14.35 13.36 1.58
C GLN A 88 -14.01 14.62 2.38
N ARG A 89 -13.66 15.72 1.70
CA ARG A 89 -13.40 17.01 2.37
C ARG A 89 -14.62 17.55 3.10
N ALA A 90 -15.80 17.45 2.49
CA ALA A 90 -17.05 17.89 3.12
C ALA A 90 -17.37 17.06 4.37
N LEU A 91 -17.22 15.73 4.31
CA LEU A 91 -17.44 14.85 5.47
C LEU A 91 -16.44 15.12 6.60
N ALA A 92 -15.15 15.25 6.26
CA ALA A 92 -14.11 15.53 7.24
C ALA A 92 -14.34 16.88 7.93
N ALA A 93 -14.69 17.92 7.17
CA ALA A 93 -15.04 19.23 7.73
C ALA A 93 -16.27 19.16 8.65
N ALA A 94 -17.36 18.51 8.20
CA ALA A 94 -18.54 18.34 9.03
C ALA A 94 -18.22 17.62 10.37
N THR A 95 -17.36 16.60 10.32
CA THR A 95 -16.92 15.86 11.52
C THR A 95 -16.03 16.73 12.42
N CYS A 96 -15.07 17.47 11.86
CA CYS A 96 -14.16 18.33 12.62
C CYS A 96 -14.89 19.46 13.35
N TYR A 97 -15.91 20.07 12.73
CA TYR A 97 -16.66 21.14 13.39
C TYR A 97 -17.69 20.65 14.42
N GLN A 98 -18.07 19.37 14.40
CA GLN A 98 -18.87 18.77 15.48
C GLN A 98 -18.06 18.48 16.74
N TRP A 99 -16.75 18.27 16.59
CA TRP A 99 -15.86 18.08 17.73
C TRP A 99 -15.82 19.33 18.62
N LYS A 100 -15.77 19.12 19.93
CA LYS A 100 -15.68 20.17 20.96
C LYS A 100 -14.46 19.89 21.85
N PRO A 101 -13.69 20.92 22.23
CA PRO A 101 -12.55 20.75 23.13
C PRO A 101 -13.02 20.25 24.50
N VAL A 102 -12.28 19.31 25.08
CA VAL A 102 -12.60 18.73 26.39
C VAL A 102 -11.70 19.38 27.44
N GLY A 103 -12.25 20.31 28.21
CA GLY A 103 -11.63 20.77 29.46
C GLY A 103 -10.42 21.73 29.34
N ASN A 104 -10.09 22.26 28.16
CA ASN A 104 -9.06 23.29 28.02
C ASN A 104 -9.65 24.72 27.93
N PRO A 105 -9.45 25.59 28.95
CA PRO A 105 -10.02 26.94 28.96
C PRO A 105 -9.45 27.87 27.88
N LEU A 106 -8.24 27.62 27.36
CA LEU A 106 -7.68 28.37 26.22
C LEU A 106 -8.53 28.22 24.94
N PHE A 107 -9.20 27.08 24.82
CA PHE A 107 -10.03 26.74 23.65
C PHE A 107 -11.53 26.77 23.97
N GLY A 108 -11.93 27.24 25.15
CA GLY A 108 -13.34 27.35 25.56
C GLY A 108 -14.18 28.27 24.67
N ASN A 109 -13.55 29.26 24.01
CA ASN A 109 -14.20 30.19 23.10
C ASN A 109 -14.37 29.65 21.66
N ILE A 110 -13.78 28.49 21.35
CA ILE A 110 -13.95 27.78 20.06
C ILE A 110 -15.36 27.14 19.96
N SER A 111 -16.16 27.26 21.03
CA SER A 111 -17.50 26.68 21.16
C SER A 111 -18.53 27.22 20.16
N GLU A 112 -18.33 28.38 19.54
CA GLU A 112 -19.24 28.83 18.48
C GLU A 112 -18.98 28.05 17.19
N LEU A 113 -19.98 27.29 16.76
CA LEU A 113 -20.01 26.66 15.45
C LEU A 113 -19.99 27.79 14.41
N PRO A 114 -18.95 27.90 13.57
CA PRO A 114 -18.91 28.94 12.56
C PRO A 114 -20.07 28.77 11.58
N ALA A 115 -20.47 29.87 10.94
CA ALA A 115 -21.50 29.84 9.92
C ALA A 115 -21.18 28.78 8.86
N GLN A 116 -22.19 28.07 8.39
CA GLN A 116 -22.04 26.95 7.46
C GLN A 116 -21.22 27.34 6.20
N GLY A 117 -21.35 28.58 5.73
CA GLY A 117 -20.58 29.11 4.61
C GLY A 117 -19.06 29.20 4.88
N ALA A 118 -18.66 29.54 6.12
CA ALA A 118 -17.24 29.60 6.50
C ALA A 118 -16.60 28.20 6.51
N VAL A 119 -17.32 27.21 7.05
CA VAL A 119 -16.90 25.80 7.02
C VAL A 119 -16.76 25.29 5.59
N ALA A 120 -17.72 25.64 4.72
CA ALA A 120 -17.70 25.22 3.33
C ALA A 120 -16.51 25.84 2.58
N ALA A 121 -16.20 27.10 2.86
CA ALA A 121 -15.05 27.80 2.32
C ALA A 121 -13.72 27.16 2.79
N ALA A 122 -13.59 26.88 4.09
CA ALA A 122 -12.42 26.22 4.67
C ALA A 122 -12.16 24.84 4.02
N ALA A 123 -13.21 24.07 3.78
CA ALA A 123 -13.13 22.76 3.12
C ALA A 123 -13.04 22.82 1.58
N LYS A 124 -13.13 24.02 0.97
CA LYS A 124 -13.18 24.24 -0.47
C LYS A 124 -14.29 23.41 -1.14
N VAL A 125 -15.51 23.49 -0.61
CA VAL A 125 -16.71 22.80 -1.12
C VAL A 125 -17.91 23.75 -1.20
N SER A 126 -18.94 23.36 -1.94
CA SER A 126 -20.19 24.14 -1.98
C SER A 126 -20.95 24.00 -0.66
N ASP A 127 -21.68 25.05 -0.27
CA ASP A 127 -22.56 25.03 0.90
C ASP A 127 -23.56 23.86 0.87
N ARG A 128 -24.09 23.54 -0.31
CA ARG A 128 -24.97 22.38 -0.52
C ARG A 128 -24.27 21.06 -0.17
N THR A 129 -23.03 20.86 -0.63
CA THR A 129 -22.25 19.66 -0.35
C THR A 129 -22.02 19.51 1.15
N LEU A 130 -21.74 20.61 1.84
CA LEU A 130 -21.56 20.61 3.28
C LEU A 130 -22.85 20.25 4.04
N ARG A 131 -24.03 20.73 3.60
CA ARG A 131 -25.33 20.32 4.19
C ARG A 131 -25.54 18.81 4.11
N HIS A 132 -25.25 18.22 2.96
CA HIS A 132 -25.36 16.78 2.77
C HIS A 132 -24.38 16.03 3.68
N ALA A 133 -23.12 16.50 3.78
CA ALA A 133 -22.14 15.91 4.67
C ALA A 133 -22.58 15.98 6.14
N LYS A 134 -23.09 17.13 6.60
CA LYS A 134 -23.63 17.28 7.96
C LYS A 134 -24.76 16.28 8.24
N HIS A 135 -25.68 16.12 7.30
CA HIS A 135 -26.77 15.15 7.45
C HIS A 135 -26.26 13.71 7.59
N VAL A 136 -25.25 13.33 6.82
CA VAL A 136 -24.61 12.00 6.91
C VAL A 136 -23.91 11.81 8.25
N VAL A 137 -23.23 12.83 8.78
CA VAL A 137 -22.59 12.71 10.10
C VAL A 137 -23.65 12.53 11.20
N ASP A 138 -24.76 13.27 11.13
CA ASP A 138 -25.81 13.26 12.15
C ASP A 138 -26.70 11.98 12.12
N HIS A 139 -27.00 11.44 10.94
CA HIS A 139 -28.02 10.38 10.76
C HIS A 139 -27.50 9.10 10.08
N GLY A 140 -26.28 9.12 9.54
CA GLY A 140 -25.69 7.96 8.88
C GLY A 140 -25.12 6.97 9.88
N VAL A 141 -25.31 5.68 9.60
CA VAL A 141 -24.57 4.59 10.24
C VAL A 141 -23.08 4.64 9.88
N ASP A 142 -22.24 3.98 10.68
CA ASP A 142 -20.79 4.05 10.51
C ASP A 142 -20.35 3.48 9.16
N GLU A 143 -21.06 2.49 8.61
CA GLU A 143 -20.80 1.94 7.27
C GLU A 143 -21.00 2.99 6.17
N VAL A 144 -22.01 3.87 6.31
CA VAL A 144 -22.25 4.96 5.36
C VAL A 144 -21.15 6.02 5.47
N LYS A 145 -20.72 6.33 6.70
CA LYS A 145 -19.62 7.28 6.93
C LYS A 145 -18.30 6.76 6.37
N GLU A 146 -17.98 5.48 6.57
CA GLU A 146 -16.78 4.84 6.01
C GLU A 146 -16.84 4.75 4.48
N ALA A 147 -18.00 4.47 3.88
CA ALA A 147 -18.15 4.43 2.42
C ALA A 147 -17.83 5.79 1.78
N VAL A 148 -18.21 6.89 2.44
CA VAL A 148 -17.84 8.24 1.99
C VAL A 148 -16.37 8.55 2.29
N ARG A 149 -15.87 8.18 3.48
CA ARG A 149 -14.49 8.45 3.90
C ARG A 149 -13.48 7.73 2.99
N SER A 150 -13.73 6.48 2.64
CA SER A 150 -12.92 5.70 1.69
C SER A 150 -13.03 6.18 0.23
N GLY A 151 -14.04 7.01 -0.09
CA GLY A 151 -14.30 7.49 -1.44
C GLY A 151 -15.12 6.52 -2.30
N ALA A 152 -15.60 5.41 -1.74
CA ALA A 152 -16.47 4.45 -2.44
C ALA A 152 -17.84 5.04 -2.79
N MET A 153 -18.31 6.05 -2.04
CA MET A 153 -19.62 6.69 -2.24
C MET A 153 -19.55 8.21 -2.18
N PRO A 154 -20.23 8.94 -3.08
CA PRO A 154 -20.33 10.39 -2.98
C PRO A 154 -21.31 10.82 -1.88
N VAL A 155 -21.05 12.00 -1.29
CA VAL A 155 -21.82 12.54 -0.15
C VAL A 155 -23.31 12.75 -0.46
N ASP A 156 -23.67 13.03 -1.73
CA ASP A 156 -25.07 13.23 -2.12
C ASP A 156 -25.87 11.92 -2.04
N VAL A 157 -25.32 10.81 -2.52
CA VAL A 157 -25.93 9.48 -2.42
C VAL A 157 -25.99 9.03 -0.96
N ALA A 158 -24.91 9.23 -0.21
CA ALA A 158 -24.87 8.91 1.22
C ALA A 158 -25.93 9.67 2.02
N ALA A 159 -26.19 10.94 1.68
CA ALA A 159 -27.23 11.73 2.33
C ALA A 159 -28.65 11.23 2.02
N GLU A 160 -28.90 10.64 0.84
CA GLU A 160 -30.18 9.99 0.54
C GLU A 160 -30.33 8.68 1.34
N ILE A 161 -29.25 7.91 1.48
CA ILE A 161 -29.25 6.68 2.29
C ILE A 161 -29.48 7.02 3.77
N SER A 162 -28.88 8.10 4.27
CA SER A 162 -29.01 8.53 5.67
C SER A 162 -30.43 8.98 6.05
N ARG A 163 -31.33 9.20 5.08
CA ARG A 163 -32.76 9.46 5.34
C ARG A 163 -33.58 8.20 5.57
N LEU A 164 -33.05 7.03 5.18
CA LEU A 164 -33.70 5.75 5.39
C LEU A 164 -33.56 5.32 6.86
N PRO A 165 -34.48 4.48 7.38
CA PRO A 165 -34.33 3.87 8.70
C PRO A 165 -33.00 3.14 8.85
N THR A 166 -32.39 3.20 10.04
CA THR A 166 -31.05 2.69 10.36
C THR A 166 -30.80 1.25 9.85
N GLU A 167 -31.79 0.37 9.99
CA GLU A 167 -31.71 -1.04 9.55
C GLU A 167 -31.53 -1.21 8.04
N GLN A 168 -32.04 -0.26 7.24
CA GLN A 168 -31.96 -0.31 5.78
C GLN A 168 -30.72 0.39 5.22
N GLN A 169 -30.01 1.18 6.03
CA GLN A 169 -28.85 1.95 5.58
C GLN A 169 -27.69 1.01 5.19
N ALA A 170 -27.38 0.01 6.03
CA ALA A 170 -26.33 -0.97 5.75
C ALA A 170 -26.59 -1.76 4.45
N ALA A 171 -27.83 -2.19 4.24
CA ALA A 171 -28.23 -2.90 3.02
C ALA A 171 -28.15 -2.00 1.77
N ALA A 172 -28.48 -0.71 1.90
CA ALA A 172 -28.41 0.25 0.81
C ALA A 172 -26.96 0.60 0.40
N VAL A 173 -26.01 0.55 1.34
CA VAL A 173 -24.57 0.72 1.05
C VAL A 173 -24.04 -0.41 0.17
N ALA A 174 -24.52 -1.65 0.36
CA ALA A 174 -24.12 -2.81 -0.43
C ALA A 174 -24.63 -2.80 -1.89
N SER A 175 -25.60 -1.92 -2.22
CA SER A 175 -26.13 -1.78 -3.59
C SER A 175 -26.24 -0.30 -3.97
N PRO A 176 -25.11 0.39 -4.24
CA PRO A 176 -25.12 1.80 -4.58
C PRO A 176 -25.84 1.99 -5.93
N LYS A 177 -27.00 2.67 -5.90
CA LYS A 177 -27.71 3.07 -7.11
C LYS A 177 -26.85 4.08 -7.88
N THR A 178 -26.25 3.64 -8.98
CA THR A 178 -25.49 4.50 -9.88
C THR A 178 -26.41 5.58 -10.46
N ARG A 179 -25.96 6.83 -10.38
CA ARG A 179 -26.74 7.99 -10.78
C ARG A 179 -26.84 8.06 -12.31
N LYS A 180 -28.05 8.07 -12.85
CA LYS A 180 -28.29 8.48 -14.25
C LYS A 180 -27.93 9.96 -14.41
N ALA A 181 -27.11 10.30 -15.40
CA ALA A 181 -26.68 11.67 -15.67
C ALA A 181 -27.89 12.59 -15.92
N ARG A 182 -27.96 13.74 -15.25
CA ARG A 182 -29.02 14.76 -15.41
C ARG A 182 -28.48 15.93 -16.24
N ILE A 183 -28.91 16.04 -17.50
CA ILE A 183 -28.65 17.21 -18.36
C ILE A 183 -29.56 18.38 -17.92
N HIS A 184 -29.00 19.57 -17.68
CA HIS A 184 -29.74 20.78 -17.31
C HIS A 184 -30.15 21.62 -18.53
N GLY A 185 -31.45 21.92 -18.66
CA GLY A 185 -32.03 22.84 -19.65
C GLY A 185 -33.51 22.55 -19.89
N LYS A 186 -34.40 23.57 -19.76
CA LYS A 186 -35.85 23.38 -19.99
C LYS A 186 -36.07 22.84 -21.42
N PRO A 187 -36.70 21.67 -21.60
CA PRO A 187 -36.95 21.11 -22.93
C PRO A 187 -37.89 22.04 -23.72
N LYS A 188 -37.42 22.62 -24.84
CA LYS A 188 -38.34 23.07 -25.91
C LYS A 188 -39.10 21.82 -26.37
N LYS A 189 -40.42 21.75 -26.14
CA LYS A 189 -41.25 20.61 -26.57
C LYS A 189 -41.64 20.81 -28.04
N GLY A 190 -41.30 19.83 -28.90
CA GLY A 190 -41.66 19.79 -30.32
C GLY A 190 -40.87 18.71 -31.06
N PRO A 191 -41.38 18.15 -32.18
CA PRO A 191 -40.77 17.01 -32.88
C PRO A 191 -39.32 17.27 -33.34
N MET A 192 -39.00 18.54 -33.66
CA MET A 192 -37.64 18.98 -34.02
C MET A 192 -36.67 18.98 -32.83
N ALA A 193 -37.16 19.18 -31.60
CA ALA A 193 -36.34 19.14 -30.39
C ALA A 193 -36.06 17.71 -29.91
N ASP A 194 -36.98 16.77 -30.17
CA ASP A 194 -36.77 15.35 -29.90
C ASP A 194 -35.80 14.74 -30.91
N ALA A 195 -35.89 15.10 -32.19
CA ALA A 195 -34.89 14.74 -33.20
C ALA A 195 -33.50 15.29 -32.84
N LEU A 196 -33.41 16.56 -32.41
CA LEU A 196 -32.15 17.18 -32.00
C LEU A 196 -31.56 16.52 -30.73
N ARG A 197 -32.40 16.15 -29.74
CA ARG A 197 -31.97 15.38 -28.57
C ARG A 197 -31.43 14.01 -28.97
N THR A 198 -32.14 13.31 -29.85
CA THR A 198 -31.75 11.98 -30.31
C THR A 198 -30.42 12.04 -31.07
N ALA A 199 -30.23 13.07 -31.90
CA ALA A 199 -28.96 13.33 -32.59
C ALA A 199 -27.82 13.71 -31.63
N LEU A 200 -28.08 14.53 -30.59
CA LEU A 200 -27.10 14.89 -29.57
C LEU A 200 -26.68 13.70 -28.69
N ILE A 201 -27.64 12.85 -28.31
CA ILE A 201 -27.36 11.61 -27.56
C ILE A 201 -26.54 10.65 -28.43
N ALA A 202 -26.88 10.52 -29.72
CA ALA A 202 -26.12 9.69 -30.65
C ALA A 202 -24.71 10.25 -30.93
N ALA A 203 -24.55 11.59 -30.96
CA ALA A 203 -23.25 12.23 -31.09
C ALA A 203 -22.40 12.06 -29.82
N ALA A 204 -22.97 12.29 -28.64
CA ALA A 204 -22.29 12.07 -27.36
C ALA A 204 -21.88 10.59 -27.19
N ALA A 205 -22.75 9.65 -27.59
CA ALA A 205 -22.42 8.22 -27.59
C ALA A 205 -21.29 7.86 -28.57
N LYS A 206 -21.17 8.58 -29.70
CA LYS A 206 -20.03 8.42 -30.63
C LYS A 206 -18.74 9.00 -30.06
N ASP A 207 -18.81 10.14 -29.40
CA ASP A 207 -17.65 10.77 -28.75
C ASP A 207 -17.16 9.91 -27.57
N GLU A 208 -18.07 9.40 -26.74
CA GLU A 208 -17.76 8.45 -25.67
C GLU A 208 -17.18 7.13 -26.23
N ALA A 209 -17.72 6.62 -27.35
CA ALA A 209 -17.17 5.44 -28.02
C ALA A 209 -15.77 5.70 -28.62
N ALA A 210 -15.52 6.90 -29.14
CA ALA A 210 -14.21 7.29 -29.67
C ALA A 210 -13.18 7.45 -28.53
N GLU A 211 -13.57 8.04 -27.41
CA GLU A 211 -12.71 8.14 -26.22
C GLU A 211 -12.42 6.76 -25.62
N ALA A 212 -13.42 5.87 -25.57
CA ALA A 212 -13.26 4.49 -25.15
C ALA A 212 -12.32 3.72 -26.09
N ALA A 213 -12.44 3.90 -27.41
CA ALA A 213 -11.55 3.27 -28.40
C ALA A 213 -10.09 3.74 -28.25
N LEU A 214 -9.86 5.03 -27.98
CA LEU A 214 -8.53 5.56 -27.70
C LEU A 214 -7.93 4.98 -26.41
N LYS A 215 -8.73 4.84 -25.35
CA LYS A 215 -8.30 4.19 -24.10
C LYS A 215 -8.01 2.71 -24.30
N ILE A 216 -8.83 1.99 -25.06
CA ILE A 216 -8.60 0.58 -25.38
C ILE A 216 -7.28 0.44 -26.14
N ALA A 217 -7.04 1.26 -27.16
CA ALA A 217 -5.78 1.23 -27.91
C ALA A 217 -4.55 1.53 -27.02
N ALA A 218 -4.66 2.47 -26.09
CA ALA A 218 -3.59 2.77 -25.13
C ALA A 218 -3.36 1.64 -24.12
N LEU A 219 -4.42 0.98 -23.66
CA LEU A 219 -4.31 -0.18 -22.78
C LEU A 219 -3.74 -1.39 -23.52
N GLU A 220 -4.07 -1.58 -24.79
CA GLU A 220 -3.51 -2.65 -25.62
C GLU A 220 -2.00 -2.49 -25.83
N THR A 221 -1.52 -1.26 -26.05
CA THR A 221 -0.06 -1.00 -26.14
C THR A 221 0.65 -1.24 -24.81
N GLU A 222 0.03 -0.87 -23.69
CA GLU A 222 0.59 -1.11 -22.36
C GLU A 222 0.61 -2.61 -22.01
N VAL A 223 -0.47 -3.35 -22.30
CA VAL A 223 -0.51 -4.82 -22.14
C VAL A 223 0.55 -5.50 -22.99
N PHE A 224 0.80 -5.00 -24.21
CA PHE A 224 1.87 -5.52 -25.06
C PHE A 224 3.26 -5.27 -24.44
N ALA A 225 3.54 -4.06 -23.96
CA ALA A 225 4.81 -3.74 -23.31
C ALA A 225 5.05 -4.56 -22.03
N LEU A 226 4.01 -4.75 -21.20
CA LEU A 226 4.10 -5.57 -19.99
C LEU A 226 4.36 -7.05 -20.29
N ARG A 227 3.80 -7.58 -21.38
CA ARG A 227 4.09 -8.96 -21.82
C ARG A 227 5.53 -9.15 -22.24
N ASP A 228 6.12 -8.14 -22.90
CA ASP A 228 7.52 -8.17 -23.32
C ASP A 228 8.46 -8.17 -22.11
N GLN A 229 8.22 -7.26 -21.15
CA GLN A 229 8.95 -7.22 -19.88
C GLN A 229 8.83 -8.54 -19.10
N LEU A 230 7.64 -9.16 -19.09
CA LEU A 230 7.42 -10.43 -18.41
C LEU A 230 8.19 -11.57 -19.09
N ALA A 231 8.30 -11.57 -20.41
CA ALA A 231 9.10 -12.55 -21.15
C ALA A 231 10.61 -12.40 -20.85
N GLU A 232 11.11 -11.17 -20.73
CA GLU A 232 12.50 -10.88 -20.34
C GLU A 232 12.80 -11.41 -18.93
N VAL A 233 11.98 -11.06 -17.94
CA VAL A 233 12.17 -11.52 -16.55
C VAL A 233 12.06 -13.04 -16.43
N GLN A 234 11.18 -13.69 -17.20
CA GLN A 234 11.11 -15.16 -17.25
C GLN A 234 12.37 -15.78 -17.86
N GLY A 235 12.95 -15.13 -18.88
CA GLY A 235 14.23 -15.51 -19.47
C GLY A 235 15.37 -15.45 -18.44
N ASP A 236 15.45 -14.34 -17.71
CA ASP A 236 16.44 -14.12 -16.66
C ASP A 236 16.28 -15.13 -15.51
N LEU A 237 15.05 -15.37 -15.07
CA LEU A 237 14.77 -16.38 -14.04
C LEU A 237 15.18 -17.78 -14.51
N ALA A 238 14.88 -18.15 -15.76
CA ALA A 238 15.31 -19.43 -16.31
C ALA A 238 16.85 -19.54 -16.44
N ALA A 239 17.54 -18.45 -16.74
CA ALA A 239 18.99 -18.40 -16.73
C ALA A 239 19.56 -18.57 -15.32
N ALA A 240 19.00 -17.87 -14.32
CA ALA A 240 19.39 -17.98 -12.92
C ALA A 240 19.20 -19.41 -12.38
N VAL A 241 18.08 -20.07 -12.70
CA VAL A 241 17.83 -21.47 -12.33
C VAL A 241 18.88 -22.39 -12.94
N ARG A 242 19.23 -22.22 -14.22
CA ARG A 242 20.31 -23.04 -14.85
C ARG A 242 21.66 -22.84 -14.18
N VAL A 243 21.98 -21.63 -13.72
CA VAL A 243 23.24 -21.35 -13.01
C VAL A 243 23.25 -22.06 -11.64
N LEU A 244 22.13 -22.06 -10.93
CA LEU A 244 21.99 -22.79 -9.66
C LEU A 244 22.09 -24.30 -9.87
N ASP A 245 21.40 -24.85 -10.87
CA ASP A 245 21.48 -26.28 -11.21
C ASP A 245 22.92 -26.69 -11.60
N ALA A 246 23.62 -25.85 -12.36
CA ALA A 246 25.02 -26.08 -12.71
C ALA A 246 25.93 -26.04 -11.46
N SER A 247 25.68 -25.13 -10.53
CA SER A 247 26.41 -25.07 -9.25
C SER A 247 26.23 -26.37 -8.44
N ASP A 248 25.01 -26.89 -8.34
CA ASP A 248 24.74 -28.13 -7.62
C ASP A 248 25.39 -29.36 -8.30
N GLN A 249 25.39 -29.41 -9.63
CA GLN A 249 26.10 -30.45 -10.38
C GLN A 249 27.63 -30.38 -10.17
N THR A 250 28.20 -29.17 -10.09
CA THR A 250 29.63 -29.01 -9.80
C THR A 250 29.99 -29.42 -8.36
N ALA A 251 29.11 -29.14 -7.39
CA ALA A 251 29.29 -29.59 -6.01
C ALA A 251 29.27 -31.12 -5.89
N ALA A 252 28.35 -31.79 -6.59
CA ALA A 252 28.26 -33.25 -6.64
C ALA A 252 29.52 -33.89 -7.29
N ALA A 253 29.97 -33.37 -8.44
CA ALA A 253 31.18 -33.87 -9.10
C ALA A 253 32.45 -33.69 -8.24
N LEU A 254 32.53 -32.60 -7.46
CA LEU A 254 33.66 -32.33 -6.59
C LEU A 254 33.68 -33.28 -5.37
N ALA A 255 32.50 -33.67 -4.87
CA ALA A 255 32.36 -34.70 -3.84
C ALA A 255 32.79 -36.09 -4.35
N GLU A 256 32.38 -36.47 -5.56
CA GLU A 256 32.79 -37.73 -6.20
C GLU A 256 34.30 -37.76 -6.50
N ALA A 257 34.86 -36.64 -6.96
CA ALA A 257 36.30 -36.50 -7.17
C ALA A 257 37.10 -36.59 -5.85
N LYS A 258 36.52 -36.13 -4.73
CA LYS A 258 37.11 -36.28 -3.39
C LYS A 258 37.08 -37.75 -2.95
N ALA A 259 35.93 -38.42 -3.07
CA ALA A 259 35.79 -39.84 -2.75
C ALA A 259 36.76 -40.71 -3.58
N SER A 260 36.89 -40.42 -4.87
CA SER A 260 37.84 -41.09 -5.76
C SER A 260 39.29 -40.86 -5.34
N ARG A 261 39.66 -39.64 -4.93
CA ARG A 261 41.01 -39.33 -4.40
C ARG A 261 41.31 -40.08 -3.10
N ASP A 262 40.35 -40.15 -2.18
CA ASP A 262 40.50 -40.87 -0.92
C ASP A 262 40.66 -42.38 -1.17
N MET A 263 39.90 -42.94 -2.13
CA MET A 263 40.05 -44.33 -2.55
C MET A 263 41.44 -44.60 -3.15
N VAL A 264 41.92 -43.75 -4.06
CA VAL A 264 43.27 -43.86 -4.63
C VAL A 264 44.34 -43.82 -3.55
N ARG A 265 44.20 -42.95 -2.54
CA ARG A 265 45.12 -42.89 -1.39
C ARG A 265 45.15 -44.21 -0.63
N SER A 266 43.98 -44.75 -0.30
CA SER A 266 43.87 -46.04 0.42
C SER A 266 44.50 -47.21 -0.35
N LEU A 267 44.30 -47.25 -1.67
CA LEU A 267 44.89 -48.28 -2.53
C LEU A 267 46.40 -48.14 -2.61
N LYS A 268 46.91 -46.90 -2.66
CA LYS A 268 48.35 -46.63 -2.66
C LYS A 268 49.00 -47.03 -1.34
N ASP A 269 48.36 -46.76 -0.21
CA ASP A 269 48.84 -47.20 1.11
C ASP A 269 48.88 -48.73 1.20
N ARG A 270 47.85 -49.41 0.69
CA ARG A 270 47.81 -50.88 0.61
C ARG A 270 48.89 -51.44 -0.32
N GLN A 271 49.09 -50.83 -1.49
CA GLN A 271 50.15 -51.21 -2.42
C GLN A 271 51.53 -51.08 -1.76
N ASN A 272 51.80 -49.97 -1.09
CA ASN A 272 53.06 -49.75 -0.39
C ASN A 272 53.28 -50.80 0.72
N SER A 273 52.23 -51.12 1.48
CA SER A 273 52.28 -52.20 2.48
C SER A 273 52.61 -53.55 1.85
N MET A 274 51.96 -53.90 0.73
CA MET A 274 52.23 -55.15 0.02
C MET A 274 53.65 -55.20 -0.54
N GLN A 275 54.15 -54.08 -1.09
CA GLN A 275 55.53 -53.97 -1.56
C GLN A 275 56.54 -54.17 -0.42
N SER A 276 56.27 -53.63 0.77
CA SER A 276 57.10 -53.88 1.95
C SER A 276 57.12 -55.36 2.32
N GLN A 277 55.95 -56.02 2.35
CA GLN A 277 55.85 -57.45 2.64
C GLN A 277 56.62 -58.30 1.62
N ILE A 278 56.49 -57.99 0.32
CA ILE A 278 57.24 -58.66 -0.74
C ILE A 278 58.75 -58.50 -0.52
N ALA A 279 59.21 -57.29 -0.19
CA ALA A 279 60.62 -57.04 0.07
C ALA A 279 61.14 -57.87 1.25
N ASP A 280 60.38 -57.96 2.34
CA ASP A 280 60.75 -58.73 3.52
C ASP A 280 60.74 -60.24 3.26
N LEU A 281 59.71 -60.77 2.60
CA LEU A 281 59.66 -62.17 2.17
C LEU A 281 60.83 -62.51 1.23
N THR A 282 61.16 -61.60 0.31
CA THR A 282 62.30 -61.78 -0.60
C THR A 282 63.61 -61.88 0.17
N ARG A 283 63.80 -61.05 1.22
CA ARG A 283 64.97 -61.15 2.11
C ARG A 283 65.00 -62.47 2.88
N GLN A 284 63.87 -62.91 3.42
CA GLN A 284 63.76 -64.19 4.13
C GLN A 284 64.11 -65.37 3.23
N VAL A 285 63.53 -65.44 2.03
CA VAL A 285 63.81 -66.50 1.03
C VAL A 285 65.30 -66.53 0.68
N LYS A 286 65.93 -65.38 0.43
CA LYS A 286 67.39 -65.32 0.20
C LYS A 286 68.18 -65.87 1.38
N SER A 287 67.78 -65.55 2.61
CA SER A 287 68.43 -66.06 3.83
C SER A 287 68.29 -67.58 3.97
N TRP A 288 67.10 -68.13 3.67
CA TRP A 288 66.83 -69.57 3.75
C TRP A 288 67.60 -70.34 2.68
N LYS A 289 67.68 -69.82 1.45
CA LYS A 289 68.51 -70.41 0.39
C LYS A 289 69.98 -70.49 0.81
N LYS A 290 70.53 -69.39 1.35
CA LYS A 290 71.91 -69.36 1.84
C LYS A 290 72.15 -70.35 2.99
N LYS A 291 71.18 -70.52 3.89
CA LYS A 291 71.26 -71.52 4.98
C LYS A 291 71.22 -72.95 4.43
N ALA A 292 70.35 -73.24 3.47
CA ALA A 292 70.24 -74.56 2.85
C ALA A 292 71.53 -74.96 2.11
N GLU A 293 72.14 -74.02 1.39
CA GLU A 293 73.43 -74.20 0.71
C GLU A 293 74.60 -74.42 1.69
N ALA A 294 74.52 -73.89 2.92
CA ALA A 294 75.54 -74.08 3.94
C ALA A 294 75.41 -75.40 4.73
N THR A 295 74.28 -76.09 4.59
CA THR A 295 73.99 -77.38 5.25
C THR A 295 74.09 -78.59 4.31
N ALA A 296 74.38 -78.37 3.02
CA ALA A 296 74.66 -79.39 2.02
C ALA A 296 76.17 -79.52 1.80
#